data_AF-A0A5M4D949-F1
#
_entry.id   AF-A0A5M4D949-F1
#
_cell.length_a   1.000
_cell.length_b   1.000
_cell.length_c   1.000
_cell.angle_alpha   90.00
_cell.angle_beta   90.00
_cell.angle_gamma   90.00
#
_symmetry.space_group_name_H-M   'P 1'
#
loop_
_entity.id
_entity.type
_entity.pdbx_description
1 polymer ?
#
loop_
_entity_poly.entity_id
_entity_poly.type
_entity_poly.pdbx_seq_one_letter_code
_entity_poly.pdbx_strand_id
1 'polypeptide(L)'
;MKMVMVYIAAVSLASSAGLVGADTPRMGGPMKHIMVTYDDMMQTLMAHVDDSVPTPELKNYGETYDAPADVLNGTWYNAQYGWMIEGFWAPPGSSQLWIEQVSATPGLAVYSGGTMMHMGTFTPICGTDGSRPAFTWSGSMLHNWYAVTRGGPFSATYRVYFGDVNGVPLEGYGAGEVTLNWISTAPDCPADMVEPWGVLDFFDVQAFLGAFSAGLPEADLVEPFGVFDFFDVQAFLNSFSAGCP
;
A
#
# COMPACT_ATOMS: atom_id res chain seq x y z
N MET A 1 -9.38 -8.89 67.73
CA MET A 1 -9.43 -8.12 66.47
C MET A 1 -9.20 -9.10 65.32
N LYS A 2 -10.21 -9.36 64.49
CA LYS A 2 -10.07 -10.21 63.30
C LYS A 2 -9.64 -9.33 62.12
N MET A 3 -8.51 -9.67 61.51
CA MET A 3 -7.94 -8.99 60.36
C MET A 3 -8.72 -9.43 59.11
N VAL A 4 -9.40 -8.48 58.45
CA VAL A 4 -10.13 -8.74 57.19
C VAL A 4 -9.15 -8.54 56.05
N MET A 5 -8.85 -9.61 55.33
CA MET A 5 -7.97 -9.61 54.17
C MET A 5 -8.82 -9.33 52.92
N VAL A 6 -8.68 -8.12 52.37
CA VAL A 6 -9.37 -7.69 51.15
C VAL A 6 -8.58 -8.22 49.96
N TYR A 7 -9.16 -9.18 49.22
CA TYR A 7 -8.63 -9.62 47.94
C TYR A 7 -9.10 -8.66 46.85
N ILE A 8 -8.16 -7.91 46.26
CA ILE A 8 -8.41 -7.15 45.03
C ILE A 8 -8.22 -8.13 43.87
N ALA A 9 -9.33 -8.56 43.25
CA ALA A 9 -9.27 -9.30 42.00
C ALA A 9 -8.89 -8.32 40.88
N ALA A 10 -7.67 -8.43 40.37
CA ALA A 10 -7.28 -7.76 39.14
C ALA A 10 -8.02 -8.45 37.98
N VAL A 11 -9.06 -7.80 37.46
CA VAL A 11 -9.72 -8.20 36.22
C VAL A 11 -8.81 -7.76 35.08
N SER A 12 -7.99 -8.66 34.56
CA SER A 12 -7.31 -8.46 33.28
C SER A 12 -8.35 -8.57 32.18
N LEU A 13 -8.79 -7.43 31.65
CA LEU A 13 -9.48 -7.36 30.37
C LEU A 13 -8.46 -7.71 29.28
N ALA A 14 -8.34 -8.99 28.95
CA ALA A 14 -7.74 -9.41 27.70
C ALA A 14 -8.73 -9.03 26.57
N SER A 15 -8.45 -7.95 25.86
CA SER A 15 -9.09 -7.70 24.57
C SER A 15 -8.52 -8.69 23.57
N SER A 16 -9.08 -9.89 23.51
CA SER A 16 -8.88 -10.75 22.34
C SER A 16 -9.69 -10.14 21.19
N ALA A 17 -9.06 -9.27 20.41
CA ALA A 17 -9.50 -9.05 19.04
C ALA A 17 -9.34 -10.40 18.34
N GLY A 18 -10.40 -11.20 18.34
CA GLY A 18 -10.43 -12.45 17.60
C GLY A 18 -10.26 -12.10 16.13
N LEU A 19 -9.16 -12.55 15.52
CA LEU A 19 -8.96 -12.47 14.09
C LEU A 19 -10.16 -13.14 13.42
N VAL A 20 -10.94 -12.35 12.68
CA VAL A 20 -12.02 -12.87 11.86
C VAL A 20 -11.38 -13.30 10.55
N GLY A 21 -11.40 -14.60 10.27
CA GLY A 21 -11.10 -15.10 8.93
C GLY A 21 -12.15 -14.55 7.97
N ALA A 22 -11.72 -13.79 6.96
CA ALA A 22 -12.58 -13.29 5.90
C ALA A 22 -12.18 -13.96 4.58
N ASP A 23 -13.15 -14.48 3.83
CA ASP A 23 -12.85 -15.17 2.55
C ASP A 23 -12.42 -14.20 1.44
N THR A 24 -12.69 -12.91 1.57
CA THR A 24 -12.46 -11.92 0.50
C THR A 24 -12.04 -10.57 1.05
N PRO A 25 -10.88 -10.03 0.64
CA PRO A 25 -10.43 -8.72 1.10
C PRO A 25 -11.36 -7.59 0.68
N ARG A 26 -11.52 -6.61 1.58
CA ARG A 26 -12.34 -5.42 1.32
C ARG A 26 -11.61 -4.45 0.39
N MET A 27 -12.24 -4.09 -0.73
CA MET A 27 -11.63 -3.15 -1.69
C MET A 27 -11.58 -1.69 -1.20
N GLY A 28 -12.24 -1.35 -0.09
CA GLY A 28 -12.31 0.02 0.41
C GLY A 28 -13.66 0.70 0.21
N GLY A 29 -13.62 2.03 0.11
CA GLY A 29 -14.78 2.87 -0.17
C GLY A 29 -15.23 2.85 -1.64
N PRO A 30 -15.87 3.92 -2.13
CA PRO A 30 -16.31 4.00 -3.52
C PRO A 30 -15.12 3.89 -4.49
N MET A 31 -15.37 3.31 -5.65
CA MET A 31 -14.40 3.22 -6.72
C MET A 31 -14.03 4.60 -7.24
N LYS A 32 -12.73 4.87 -7.37
CA LYS A 32 -12.17 6.07 -8.00
C LYS A 32 -11.60 5.66 -9.35
N HIS A 33 -12.24 6.10 -10.43
CA HIS A 33 -11.86 5.69 -11.77
C HIS A 33 -10.55 6.31 -12.21
N ILE A 34 -9.77 5.54 -12.96
CA ILE A 34 -8.66 6.01 -13.76
C ILE A 34 -9.05 5.77 -15.21
N MET A 35 -9.48 6.84 -15.87
CA MET A 35 -9.96 6.80 -17.25
C MET A 35 -8.78 6.92 -18.20
N VAL A 36 -8.63 5.95 -19.10
CA VAL A 36 -7.62 5.98 -20.16
C VAL A 36 -8.30 6.22 -21.50
N THR A 37 -7.98 7.33 -22.14
CA THR A 37 -8.43 7.70 -23.48
C THR A 37 -7.27 7.64 -24.47
N TYR A 38 -7.59 7.48 -25.74
CA TYR A 38 -6.65 7.61 -26.84
C TYR A 38 -7.14 8.72 -27.78
N ASP A 39 -6.28 9.72 -28.02
CA ASP A 39 -6.50 10.76 -29.02
C ASP A 39 -5.84 10.33 -30.32
N ASP A 40 -6.67 9.97 -31.31
CA ASP A 40 -6.19 9.51 -32.62
C ASP A 40 -5.55 10.62 -33.46
N MET A 41 -5.94 11.88 -33.25
CA MET A 41 -5.34 13.01 -33.97
C MET A 41 -3.94 13.33 -33.46
N MET A 42 -3.74 13.23 -32.14
CA MET A 42 -2.43 13.47 -31.51
C MET A 42 -1.58 12.21 -31.37
N GLN A 43 -2.15 11.04 -31.69
CA GLN A 43 -1.54 9.72 -31.48
C GLN A 43 -1.04 9.53 -30.05
N THR A 44 -1.79 9.99 -29.05
CA THR A 44 -1.37 9.96 -27.65
C THR A 44 -2.42 9.33 -26.75
N LEU A 45 -1.95 8.52 -25.81
CA LEU A 45 -2.77 8.12 -24.67
C LEU A 45 -2.86 9.26 -23.66
N MET A 46 -3.97 9.32 -22.94
CA MET A 46 -4.17 10.19 -21.79
C MET A 46 -4.74 9.36 -20.64
N ALA A 47 -4.37 9.69 -19.41
CA ALA A 47 -4.89 9.04 -18.22
C ALA A 47 -5.36 10.11 -17.23
N HIS A 48 -6.55 9.94 -16.67
CA HIS A 48 -7.17 10.90 -15.77
C HIS A 48 -7.83 10.20 -14.59
N VAL A 49 -7.55 10.69 -13.37
CA VAL A 49 -8.23 10.24 -12.16
C VAL A 49 -9.53 11.01 -11.96
N ASP A 50 -10.60 10.31 -11.62
CA ASP A 50 -11.86 10.93 -11.23
C ASP A 50 -11.72 11.68 -9.90
N ASP A 51 -11.58 13.00 -9.96
CA ASP A 51 -11.45 13.87 -8.79
C ASP A 51 -12.76 14.13 -8.04
N SER A 52 -13.90 13.63 -8.52
CA SER A 52 -15.17 13.73 -7.80
C SER A 52 -15.24 12.80 -6.58
N VAL A 53 -14.45 11.72 -6.59
CA VAL A 53 -14.32 10.78 -5.47
C VAL A 53 -13.17 11.23 -4.56
N PRO A 54 -13.36 11.33 -3.23
CA PRO A 54 -12.28 11.69 -2.31
C PRO A 54 -11.05 10.79 -2.44
N THR A 55 -9.90 11.30 -2.02
CA THR A 55 -8.65 10.53 -1.93
C THR A 55 -8.89 9.22 -1.15
N PRO A 56 -8.57 8.06 -1.72
CA PRO A 56 -8.75 6.78 -1.06
C PRO A 56 -7.97 6.66 0.25
N GLU A 57 -8.59 6.06 1.24
CA GLU A 57 -7.97 5.74 2.52
C GLU A 57 -7.51 4.29 2.49
N LEU A 58 -6.26 4.03 2.88
CA LEU A 58 -5.74 2.69 3.14
C LEU A 58 -6.14 2.32 4.57
N LYS A 59 -6.81 1.18 4.75
CA LYS A 59 -7.40 0.77 6.03
C LYS A 59 -6.88 -0.60 6.43
N ASN A 60 -6.56 -0.72 7.71
CA ASN A 60 -6.40 -2.03 8.34
C ASN A 60 -7.77 -2.48 8.83
N TYR A 61 -8.21 -3.62 8.35
CA TYR A 61 -9.52 -4.18 8.68
C TYR A 61 -9.47 -5.15 9.86
N GLY A 62 -8.28 -5.45 10.40
CA GLY A 62 -8.08 -6.46 11.45
C GLY A 62 -8.42 -7.89 10.99
N GLU A 63 -8.43 -8.11 9.68
CA GLU A 63 -8.81 -9.36 9.02
C GLU A 63 -7.53 -10.12 8.64
N THR A 64 -7.62 -11.46 8.65
CA THR A 64 -6.58 -12.33 8.14
C THR A 64 -7.10 -13.19 7.01
N TYR A 65 -6.26 -13.37 6.01
CA TYR A 65 -6.52 -14.10 4.79
C TYR A 65 -5.56 -15.26 4.64
N ASP A 66 -6.04 -16.32 4.00
CA ASP A 66 -5.19 -17.37 3.45
C ASP A 66 -4.60 -16.94 2.10
N ALA A 67 -3.58 -17.67 1.65
CA ALA A 67 -3.00 -17.46 0.33
C ALA A 67 -4.05 -17.54 -0.78
N PRO A 68 -3.99 -16.64 -1.80
CA PRO A 68 -2.91 -15.69 -2.05
C PRO A 68 -3.09 -14.29 -1.43
N ALA A 69 -4.18 -14.05 -0.70
CA ALA A 69 -4.50 -12.72 -0.17
C ALA A 69 -3.80 -12.41 1.17
N ASP A 70 -3.05 -13.37 1.71
CA ASP A 70 -2.26 -13.26 2.94
C ASP A 70 -1.21 -12.15 2.89
N VAL A 71 -0.79 -11.72 1.69
CA VAL A 71 0.06 -10.53 1.48
C VAL A 71 -0.53 -9.23 2.01
N LEU A 72 -1.84 -9.19 2.29
CA LEU A 72 -2.53 -8.04 2.87
C LEU A 72 -2.62 -8.09 4.40
N ASN A 73 -2.30 -9.23 5.03
CA ASN A 73 -2.39 -9.40 6.47
C ASN A 73 -1.46 -8.41 7.20
N GLY A 74 -1.97 -7.75 8.23
CA GLY A 74 -1.20 -6.77 9.00
C GLY A 74 -0.96 -5.43 8.29
N THR A 75 -1.51 -5.23 7.09
CA THR A 75 -1.32 -3.99 6.30
C THR A 75 -2.56 -3.09 6.31
N TRP A 76 -2.35 -1.84 5.90
CA TRP A 76 -3.40 -0.91 5.53
C TRP A 76 -3.53 -0.96 4.02
N TYR A 77 -4.65 -1.45 3.52
CA TYR A 77 -4.83 -1.68 2.10
C TYR A 77 -6.15 -1.18 1.56
N ASN A 78 -6.20 -1.04 0.24
CA ASN A 78 -7.45 -0.95 -0.52
C ASN A 78 -7.23 -1.40 -1.97
N ALA A 79 -8.31 -1.41 -2.74
CA ALA A 79 -8.31 -1.59 -4.18
C ALA A 79 -9.34 -0.64 -4.83
N GLN A 80 -9.45 0.60 -4.36
CA GLN A 80 -10.48 1.55 -4.81
C GLN A 80 -10.22 2.11 -6.20
N TYR A 81 -8.96 2.20 -6.61
CA TYR A 81 -8.60 2.69 -7.93
C TYR A 81 -8.93 1.66 -9.00
N GLY A 82 -9.82 2.03 -9.92
CA GLY A 82 -10.25 1.17 -11.04
C GLY A 82 -9.77 1.73 -12.37
N TRP A 83 -8.81 1.06 -13.01
CA TRP A 83 -8.38 1.34 -14.37
C TRP A 83 -9.45 0.92 -15.36
N MET A 84 -9.81 1.80 -16.28
CA MET A 84 -10.72 1.48 -17.38
C MET A 84 -10.44 2.32 -18.62
N ILE A 85 -10.71 1.74 -19.79
CA ILE A 85 -10.75 2.51 -21.03
C ILE A 85 -12.01 3.37 -21.04
N GLU A 86 -11.84 4.63 -21.44
CA GLU A 86 -12.93 5.51 -21.80
C GLU A 86 -13.14 5.47 -23.33
N GLY A 87 -14.39 5.25 -23.73
CA GLY A 87 -14.75 5.10 -25.14
C GLY A 87 -14.45 3.71 -25.69
N PHE A 88 -14.24 3.63 -27.01
CA PHE A 88 -13.97 2.38 -27.70
C PHE A 88 -12.81 2.57 -28.68
N TRP A 89 -11.66 1.96 -28.36
CA TRP A 89 -10.49 1.92 -29.22
C TRP A 89 -9.68 0.64 -28.94
N ALA A 90 -8.80 0.29 -29.87
CA ALA A 90 -7.92 -0.87 -29.74
C ALA A 90 -6.45 -0.43 -29.86
N PRO A 91 -5.50 -1.13 -29.20
CA PRO A 91 -4.09 -0.89 -29.42
C PRO A 91 -3.72 -1.00 -30.90
N PRO A 92 -2.81 -0.13 -31.41
CA PRO A 92 -2.41 -0.14 -32.81
C PRO A 92 -1.62 -1.41 -33.17
N GLY A 93 -1.96 -2.03 -34.30
CA GLY A 93 -1.25 -3.20 -34.81
C GLY A 93 -1.24 -4.37 -33.82
N SER A 94 -0.06 -4.92 -33.55
CA SER A 94 0.16 -5.99 -32.55
C SER A 94 0.69 -5.47 -31.21
N SER A 95 0.55 -4.17 -30.95
CA SER A 95 1.00 -3.59 -29.68
C SER A 95 0.09 -4.02 -28.53
N GLN A 96 0.64 -3.89 -27.33
CA GLN A 96 -0.03 -4.15 -26.06
C GLN A 96 -0.15 -2.84 -25.31
N LEU A 97 -1.16 -2.76 -24.46
CA LEU A 97 -1.32 -1.65 -23.54
C LEU A 97 -0.56 -1.97 -22.26
N TRP A 98 0.37 -1.09 -21.89
CA TRP A 98 1.21 -1.23 -20.72
C TRP A 98 0.85 -0.17 -19.69
N ILE A 99 0.86 -0.55 -18.43
CA ILE A 99 0.87 0.36 -17.28
C ILE A 99 2.22 0.18 -16.59
N GLU A 100 2.93 1.29 -16.36
CA GLU A 100 4.24 1.33 -15.73
C GLU A 100 4.23 2.28 -14.55
N GLN A 101 4.66 1.83 -13.38
CA GLN A 101 4.93 2.71 -12.26
C GLN A 101 6.27 3.44 -12.51
N VAL A 102 6.20 4.77 -12.63
CA VAL A 102 7.34 5.65 -12.87
C VAL A 102 7.97 6.09 -11.55
N SER A 103 7.15 6.30 -10.54
CA SER A 103 7.58 6.65 -9.19
C SER A 103 6.53 6.23 -8.16
N ALA A 104 6.97 6.00 -6.93
CA ALA A 104 6.09 5.80 -5.79
C ALA A 104 6.75 6.30 -4.50
N THR A 105 5.91 6.66 -3.53
CA THR A 105 6.35 6.86 -2.15
C THR A 105 6.94 5.55 -1.62
N PRO A 106 8.15 5.55 -1.01
CA PRO A 106 8.73 4.35 -0.42
C PRO A 106 7.78 3.66 0.58
N GLY A 107 7.73 2.33 0.50
CA GLY A 107 6.85 1.51 1.35
C GLY A 107 5.45 1.26 0.77
N LEU A 108 5.11 1.77 -0.42
CA LEU A 108 3.87 1.41 -1.12
C LEU A 108 4.04 0.09 -1.87
N ALA A 109 3.45 -0.99 -1.35
CA ALA A 109 3.37 -2.27 -2.03
C ALA A 109 2.17 -2.31 -2.98
N VAL A 110 2.35 -2.96 -4.14
CA VAL A 110 1.32 -3.11 -5.16
C VAL A 110 1.21 -4.57 -5.60
N TYR A 111 -0.01 -5.10 -5.55
CA TYR A 111 -0.29 -6.47 -5.97
C TYR A 111 -1.33 -6.49 -7.09
N SER A 112 -1.16 -7.43 -8.01
CA SER A 112 -2.07 -7.64 -9.13
C SER A 112 -3.47 -7.94 -8.60
N GLY A 113 -4.45 -7.16 -9.04
CA GLY A 113 -5.84 -7.44 -8.69
C GLY A 113 -6.68 -7.77 -9.91
N GLY A 114 -7.94 -7.35 -9.89
CA GLY A 114 -8.91 -7.71 -10.92
C GLY A 114 -10.22 -6.97 -10.76
N THR A 115 -11.33 -7.70 -10.69
CA THR A 115 -12.67 -7.15 -10.51
C THR A 115 -13.24 -7.56 -9.16
N MET A 116 -14.36 -6.95 -8.77
CA MET A 116 -15.13 -7.37 -7.58
C MET A 116 -15.49 -8.86 -7.56
N MET A 117 -15.62 -9.50 -8.73
CA MET A 117 -15.96 -10.93 -8.85
C MET A 117 -14.73 -11.85 -8.95
N HIS A 118 -13.57 -11.27 -9.28
CA HIS A 118 -12.31 -12.00 -9.44
C HIS A 118 -11.18 -11.09 -8.98
N MET A 119 -10.85 -11.18 -7.69
CA MET A 119 -9.97 -10.25 -6.95
C MET A 119 -8.51 -10.22 -7.46
N GLY A 120 -8.16 -11.07 -8.42
CA GLY A 120 -6.81 -11.19 -8.98
C GLY A 120 -6.01 -12.31 -8.30
N THR A 121 -4.71 -12.32 -8.55
CA THR A 121 -3.77 -13.33 -8.03
C THR A 121 -2.87 -12.81 -6.92
N PHE A 122 -3.00 -11.53 -6.54
CA PHE A 122 -2.18 -10.88 -5.51
C PHE A 122 -0.67 -11.00 -5.74
N THR A 123 -0.25 -11.21 -6.99
CA THR A 123 1.15 -11.30 -7.37
C THR A 123 1.80 -9.92 -7.27
N PRO A 124 3.01 -9.80 -6.69
CA PRO A 124 3.73 -8.53 -6.66
C PRO A 124 3.91 -7.94 -8.06
N ILE A 125 3.61 -6.65 -8.21
CA ILE A 125 3.80 -5.87 -9.44
C ILE A 125 4.40 -4.51 -9.10
N CYS A 126 4.77 -3.73 -10.12
CA CYS A 126 5.19 -2.34 -9.95
C CYS A 126 6.41 -2.17 -9.01
N GLY A 127 7.36 -3.10 -9.03
CA GLY A 127 8.57 -3.03 -8.21
C GLY A 127 8.48 -3.73 -6.85
N THR A 128 7.27 -4.07 -6.37
CA THR A 128 7.10 -4.89 -5.16
C THR A 128 7.77 -6.25 -5.35
N ASP A 129 8.54 -6.69 -4.36
CA ASP A 129 9.36 -7.92 -4.36
C ASP A 129 10.24 -8.10 -5.61
N GLY A 130 10.77 -7.01 -6.15
CA GLY A 130 11.64 -7.04 -7.33
C GLY A 130 10.90 -7.33 -8.64
N SER A 131 9.55 -7.25 -8.64
CA SER A 131 8.74 -7.33 -9.84
C SER A 131 9.07 -6.23 -10.85
N ARG A 132 8.70 -6.44 -12.11
CA ARG A 132 8.86 -5.42 -13.15
C ARG A 132 7.99 -4.20 -12.82
N PRO A 133 8.47 -2.97 -13.05
CA PRO A 133 7.66 -1.75 -12.84
C PRO A 133 6.43 -1.69 -13.75
N ALA A 134 6.41 -2.46 -14.83
CA ALA A 134 5.39 -2.42 -15.86
C ALA A 134 4.74 -3.78 -16.14
N PHE A 135 3.43 -3.77 -16.35
CA PHE A 135 2.62 -4.94 -16.65
C PHE A 135 1.63 -4.65 -17.79
N THR A 136 1.22 -5.70 -18.49
CA THR A 136 0.25 -5.59 -19.58
C THR A 136 -1.16 -5.49 -19.02
N TRP A 137 -1.98 -4.66 -19.64
CA TRP A 137 -3.38 -4.47 -19.27
C TRP A 137 -4.28 -4.68 -20.49
N SER A 138 -5.41 -5.37 -20.28
CA SER A 138 -6.35 -5.69 -21.36
C SER A 138 -7.27 -4.54 -21.75
N GLY A 139 -7.24 -3.41 -21.02
CA GLY A 139 -8.21 -2.33 -21.15
C GLY A 139 -9.53 -2.55 -20.39
N SER A 140 -9.70 -3.72 -19.77
CA SER A 140 -10.87 -4.03 -18.94
C SER A 140 -10.77 -3.44 -17.54
N MET A 141 -11.88 -3.34 -16.81
CA MET A 141 -11.87 -2.88 -15.42
C MET A 141 -10.83 -3.66 -14.59
N LEU A 142 -9.87 -2.94 -14.02
CA LEU A 142 -8.78 -3.50 -13.24
C LEU A 142 -8.56 -2.68 -11.97
N HIS A 143 -8.72 -3.35 -10.83
CA HIS A 143 -8.37 -2.82 -9.53
C HIS A 143 -7.13 -3.53 -9.02
N ASN A 144 -6.02 -2.83 -8.88
CA ASN A 144 -4.85 -3.35 -8.18
C ASN A 144 -5.00 -3.15 -6.68
N TRP A 145 -4.32 -4.00 -5.90
CA TRP A 145 -4.25 -3.85 -4.46
C TRP A 145 -3.05 -2.98 -4.10
N TYR A 146 -3.28 -2.03 -3.22
CA TYR A 146 -2.27 -1.15 -2.67
C TYR A 146 -2.21 -1.38 -1.17
N ALA A 147 -1.02 -1.59 -0.62
CA ALA A 147 -0.82 -1.88 0.78
C ALA A 147 0.37 -1.09 1.35
N VAL A 148 0.24 -0.66 2.59
CA VAL A 148 1.29 0.03 3.36
C VAL A 148 1.28 -0.43 4.81
N THR A 149 2.35 -0.12 5.53
CA THR A 149 2.57 -0.57 6.91
C THR A 149 2.76 0.60 7.88
N ARG A 150 2.74 1.83 7.36
CA ARG A 150 2.90 3.07 8.13
C ARG A 150 1.86 4.12 7.79
N GLY A 151 1.75 5.12 8.64
CA GLY A 151 0.86 6.25 8.47
C GLY A 151 1.37 7.25 7.45
N GLY A 152 0.46 8.09 6.96
CA GLY A 152 0.80 9.27 6.18
C GLY A 152 0.32 9.24 4.72
N PRO A 153 0.73 10.27 3.95
CA PRO A 153 0.38 10.38 2.54
C PRO A 153 1.26 9.45 1.70
N PHE A 154 0.65 8.83 0.71
CA PHE A 154 1.34 8.04 -0.31
C PHE A 154 0.89 8.49 -1.69
N SER A 155 1.80 8.43 -2.65
CA SER A 155 1.50 8.66 -4.06
C SER A 155 2.28 7.72 -4.95
N ALA A 156 1.76 7.48 -6.14
CA ALA A 156 2.46 6.78 -7.21
C ALA A 156 2.06 7.34 -8.56
N THR A 157 3.05 7.63 -9.40
CA THR A 157 2.85 8.09 -10.77
C THR A 157 2.96 6.90 -11.71
N TYR A 158 1.95 6.75 -12.55
CA TYR A 158 1.86 5.72 -13.57
C TYR A 158 1.90 6.32 -14.95
N ARG A 159 2.56 5.63 -15.86
CA ARG A 159 2.57 5.89 -17.29
C ARG A 159 1.82 4.77 -18.02
N VAL A 160 0.95 5.14 -18.94
CA VAL A 160 0.22 4.22 -19.82
C VAL A 160 0.65 4.43 -21.26
N TYR A 161 1.06 3.36 -21.93
CA TYR A 161 1.60 3.44 -23.30
C TYR A 161 1.29 2.21 -24.13
N PHE A 162 1.35 2.37 -25.44
CA PHE A 162 1.44 1.25 -26.37
C PHE A 162 2.88 0.77 -26.45
N GLY A 163 3.08 -0.54 -26.34
CA GLY A 163 4.41 -1.15 -26.44
C GLY A 163 4.38 -2.51 -27.11
N ASP A 164 5.55 -3.02 -27.45
CA ASP A 164 5.71 -4.39 -27.94
C ASP A 164 5.52 -5.42 -26.80
N VAL A 165 5.73 -6.72 -27.10
CA VAL A 165 5.60 -7.81 -26.13
C VAL A 165 6.62 -7.73 -24.97
N ASN A 166 7.70 -6.95 -25.12
CA ASN A 166 8.72 -6.77 -24.09
C ASN A 166 8.52 -5.46 -23.31
N GLY A 167 7.49 -4.68 -23.65
CA GLY A 167 7.23 -3.37 -23.05
C GLY A 167 8.14 -2.27 -23.56
N VAL A 168 8.70 -2.42 -24.77
CA VAL A 168 9.36 -1.30 -25.46
C VAL A 168 8.27 -0.39 -26.02
N PRO A 169 8.25 0.93 -25.68
CA PRO A 169 7.25 1.84 -26.19
C PRO A 169 7.24 1.90 -27.73
N LEU A 170 6.04 1.92 -28.31
CA LEU A 170 5.84 1.97 -29.74
C LEU A 170 6.18 3.37 -30.28
N GLU A 171 7.07 3.45 -31.26
CA GLU A 171 7.47 4.71 -31.89
C GLU A 171 6.27 5.40 -32.56
N GLY A 172 6.20 6.72 -32.43
CA GLY A 172 5.12 7.54 -32.99
C GLY A 172 3.88 7.65 -32.12
N TYR A 173 3.83 6.97 -30.96
CA TYR A 173 2.70 7.06 -30.03
C TYR A 173 3.11 7.69 -28.70
N GLY A 174 2.36 8.70 -28.26
CA GLY A 174 2.49 9.35 -26.96
C GLY A 174 1.91 8.50 -25.82
N ALA A 175 2.42 8.72 -24.62
CA ALA A 175 1.99 8.04 -23.40
C ALA A 175 1.16 8.99 -22.52
N GLY A 176 0.20 8.43 -21.79
CA GLY A 176 -0.53 9.14 -20.74
C GLY A 176 0.19 8.96 -19.39
N GLU A 177 0.14 9.98 -18.53
CA GLU A 177 0.62 9.90 -17.15
C GLU A 177 -0.47 10.29 -16.17
N VAL A 178 -0.50 9.63 -15.02
CA VAL A 178 -1.46 9.90 -13.94
C VAL A 178 -0.81 9.64 -12.59
N THR A 179 -1.08 10.51 -11.61
CA THR A 179 -0.65 10.32 -10.22
C THR A 179 -1.84 9.91 -9.37
N LEU A 180 -1.69 8.78 -8.69
CA LEU A 180 -2.62 8.27 -7.71
C LEU A 180 -2.16 8.69 -6.31
N ASN A 181 -3.10 8.98 -5.41
CA ASN A 181 -2.81 9.44 -4.06
C ASN A 181 -3.62 8.63 -3.05
N TRP A 182 -3.03 8.37 -1.90
CA TRP A 182 -3.66 7.70 -0.77
C TRP A 182 -3.33 8.41 0.53
N ILE A 183 -4.19 8.17 1.52
CA ILE A 183 -3.92 8.51 2.92
C ILE A 183 -4.01 7.22 3.73
N SER A 184 -2.99 6.92 4.52
CA SER A 184 -3.04 5.88 5.53
C SER A 184 -3.23 6.51 6.90
N THR A 185 -4.27 6.09 7.62
CA THR A 185 -4.47 6.39 9.04
C THR A 185 -3.86 5.32 9.93
N ALA A 186 -3.00 4.45 9.37
CA ALA A 186 -2.15 3.59 10.18
C ALA A 186 -1.53 4.44 11.29
N PRO A 187 -1.64 4.01 12.55
CA PRO A 187 -0.83 4.62 13.57
C PRO A 187 0.60 4.52 13.07
N ASP A 188 1.31 5.64 13.04
CA ASP A 188 2.75 5.52 12.91
C ASP A 188 3.17 4.64 14.08
N CYS A 189 3.65 3.44 13.75
CA CYS A 189 4.31 2.56 14.69
C CYS A 189 5.81 2.67 14.39
N PRO A 190 6.50 3.72 14.88
CA PRO A 190 7.95 3.81 14.76
C PRO A 190 8.68 2.58 15.28
N ALA A 191 8.02 1.78 16.12
CA ALA A 191 8.56 0.56 16.67
C ALA A 191 8.46 -0.66 15.76
N ASP A 192 7.66 -0.64 14.68
CA ASP A 192 7.52 -1.73 13.70
C ASP A 192 8.34 -1.38 12.46
N MET A 193 9.57 -1.87 12.42
CA MET A 193 10.61 -1.42 11.49
C MET A 193 11.00 -2.47 10.46
N VAL A 194 10.59 -3.72 10.65
CA VAL A 194 10.95 -4.82 9.75
C VAL A 194 9.86 -5.88 9.71
N GLU A 195 9.79 -6.60 8.60
CA GLU A 195 8.86 -7.72 8.46
C GLU A 195 9.08 -8.79 9.53
N PRO A 196 7.99 -9.37 10.09
CA PRO A 196 6.59 -9.22 9.65
C PRO A 196 5.90 -7.96 10.22
N TRP A 197 5.36 -7.12 9.34
CA TRP A 197 4.64 -5.90 9.74
C TRP A 197 3.42 -6.21 10.62
N GLY A 198 3.18 -5.35 11.61
CA GLY A 198 2.17 -5.52 12.66
C GLY A 198 2.60 -6.45 13.78
N VAL A 199 3.85 -6.95 13.77
CA VAL A 199 4.40 -7.83 14.82
C VAL A 199 5.65 -7.20 15.42
N LEU A 200 5.52 -6.67 16.63
CA LEU A 200 6.66 -6.12 17.37
C LEU A 200 7.49 -7.22 18.02
N ASP A 201 8.72 -7.40 17.56
CA ASP A 201 9.65 -8.38 18.09
C ASP A 201 11.11 -7.87 18.20
N PHE A 202 12.05 -8.81 18.41
CA PHE A 202 13.47 -8.45 18.57
C PHE A 202 14.10 -7.89 17.29
N PHE A 203 13.60 -8.24 16.11
CA PHE A 203 14.11 -7.78 14.84
C PHE A 203 13.81 -6.28 14.63
N ASP A 204 12.69 -5.76 15.13
CA ASP A 204 12.44 -4.32 15.11
C ASP A 204 13.41 -3.53 15.98
N VAL A 205 13.69 -4.07 17.18
CA VAL A 205 14.70 -3.49 18.07
C VAL A 205 16.06 -3.51 17.40
N GLN A 206 16.40 -4.59 16.70
CA GLN A 206 17.65 -4.68 15.94
C GLN A 206 17.69 -3.65 14.79
N ALA A 207 16.60 -3.49 14.05
CA ALA A 207 16.48 -2.54 12.95
C ALA A 207 16.63 -1.10 13.46
N PHE A 208 15.93 -0.75 14.54
CA PHE A 208 16.05 0.57 15.19
C PHE A 208 17.49 0.85 15.62
N LEU A 209 18.13 -0.08 16.34
CA LEU A 209 19.51 0.11 16.79
C LEU A 209 20.50 0.24 15.63
N GLY A 210 20.26 -0.50 14.53
CA GLY A 210 21.02 -0.37 13.29
C GLY A 210 20.89 1.02 12.70
N ALA A 211 19.66 1.48 12.48
CA ALA A 211 19.35 2.81 11.94
C ALA A 211 19.88 3.94 12.83
N PHE A 212 19.68 3.85 14.15
CA PHE A 212 20.15 4.82 15.13
C PHE A 212 21.68 4.93 15.11
N SER A 213 22.39 3.80 15.07
CA SER A 213 23.86 3.79 15.01
C SER A 213 24.43 4.36 13.71
N ALA A 214 23.67 4.26 12.62
CA ALA A 214 24.03 4.77 11.30
C ALA A 214 23.53 6.21 11.05
N GLY A 215 22.78 6.80 11.99
CA GLY A 215 22.19 8.14 11.83
C GLY A 215 21.19 8.21 10.67
N LEU A 216 20.40 7.15 10.48
CA LEU A 216 19.40 7.09 9.42
C LEU A 216 18.08 7.76 9.85
N PRO A 217 17.39 8.48 8.94
CA PRO A 217 16.19 9.24 9.28
C PRO A 217 15.08 8.43 9.97
N GLU A 218 14.96 7.13 9.70
CA GLU A 218 13.97 6.26 10.35
C GLU A 218 14.18 6.04 11.86
N ALA A 219 15.33 6.43 12.42
CA ALA A 219 15.60 6.38 13.86
C ALA A 219 15.59 7.76 14.56
N ASP A 220 15.27 8.83 13.84
CA ASP A 220 15.13 10.21 14.33
C ASP A 220 13.65 10.53 14.54
N LEU A 221 13.14 10.08 15.68
CA LEU A 221 11.71 9.96 15.95
C LEU A 221 11.11 11.20 16.62
N VAL A 222 11.94 12.09 17.18
CA VAL A 222 11.49 13.25 17.96
C VAL A 222 12.27 14.49 17.56
N GLU A 223 11.60 15.65 17.51
CA GLU A 223 12.28 16.92 17.31
C GLU A 223 13.29 17.23 18.44
N PRO A 224 14.44 17.85 18.13
CA PRO A 224 14.82 18.42 16.84
C PRO A 224 15.40 17.40 15.84
N PHE A 225 14.78 17.29 14.67
CA PHE A 225 15.25 16.37 13.63
C PHE A 225 16.69 16.68 13.17
N GLY A 226 17.44 15.63 12.87
CA GLY A 226 18.87 15.60 12.61
C GLY A 226 19.72 15.42 13.87
N VAL A 227 19.09 15.16 15.03
CA VAL A 227 19.75 14.93 16.32
C VAL A 227 19.31 13.60 16.90
N PHE A 228 20.16 12.58 16.78
CA PHE A 228 19.92 11.24 17.32
C PHE A 228 20.32 11.17 18.79
N ASP A 229 19.34 11.09 19.70
CA ASP A 229 19.59 11.08 21.13
C ASP A 229 18.68 10.14 21.93
N PHE A 230 18.68 10.28 23.26
CA PHE A 230 17.91 9.44 24.15
C PHE A 230 16.39 9.57 23.95
N PHE A 231 15.91 10.72 23.46
CA PHE A 231 14.48 10.94 23.25
C PHE A 231 13.94 10.10 22.09
N ASP A 232 14.74 9.82 21.05
CA ASP A 232 14.37 8.89 19.98
C ASP A 232 14.27 7.46 20.50
N VAL A 233 15.25 7.04 21.29
CA VAL A 233 15.23 5.71 21.94
C VAL A 233 14.02 5.59 22.85
N GLN A 234 13.70 6.64 23.62
CA GLN A 234 12.52 6.66 24.48
C GLN A 234 11.21 6.62 23.67
N ALA A 235 11.14 7.31 22.53
CA ALA A 235 9.99 7.26 21.64
C ALA A 235 9.79 5.87 21.03
N PHE A 236 10.87 5.24 20.56
CA PHE A 236 10.85 3.86 20.09
C PHE A 236 10.35 2.91 21.19
N LEU A 237 10.94 2.96 22.40
CA LEU A 237 10.54 2.10 23.51
C LEU A 237 9.09 2.34 23.97
N ASN A 238 8.61 3.59 23.92
CA ASN A 238 7.23 3.91 24.23
C ASN A 238 6.27 3.31 23.18
N SER A 239 6.60 3.42 21.90
CA SER A 239 5.82 2.80 20.82
C SER A 239 5.85 1.27 20.91
N PHE A 240 7.03 0.69 21.17
CA PHE A 240 7.22 -0.75 21.30
C PHE A 240 6.44 -1.33 22.49
N SER A 241 6.54 -0.69 23.67
CA SER A 241 5.86 -1.13 24.89
C SER A 241 4.36 -0.86 24.90
N ALA A 242 3.90 0.13 24.14
CA ALA A 242 2.48 0.37 23.91
C ALA A 242 1.84 -0.72 23.03
N GLY A 243 2.65 -1.57 22.38
CA GLY A 243 2.16 -2.60 21.48
C GLY A 243 1.44 -2.00 20.28
N CYS A 244 1.93 -0.83 19.81
CA CYS A 244 1.21 0.07 18.91
C CYS A 244 0.41 -0.67 17.82
N PRO A 245 -0.90 -0.38 17.66
CA PRO A 245 -1.69 -0.90 16.55
C PRO A 245 -1.29 -0.30 15.22
#